data_AF-A0A1F8FBM3-F1
#
_entry.id   AF-A0A1F8FBM3-F1
#
_cell.length_a   1.000
_cell.length_b   1.000
_cell.length_c   1.000
_cell.angle_alpha   90.00
_cell.angle_beta   90.00
_cell.angle_gamma   90.00
#
_symmetry.space_group_name_H-M   'P 1'
#
loop_
_entity.id
_entity.type
_entity.pdbx_description
1 polymer ?
#
loop_
_entity_poly.entity_id
_entity_poly.type
_entity_poly.pdbx_seq_one_letter_code
_entity_poly.pdbx_strand_id
1 'polypeptide(L)'
;MLQLPIYQSQSINRFSPLEFLGSFINFTPELIWLAVGLVGLFFIIFSFILSYHWKKFGLDTFVMAKAAVLYFSVSAILLGTMTISLVVYLNSL
;
A
#
# COMPACT_ATOMS: atom_id res chain seq x y z
N MET A 1 16.15 30.04 -51.55
CA MET A 1 15.26 28.91 -51.19
C MET A 1 14.90 29.07 -49.72
N LEU A 2 13.65 29.41 -49.41
CA LEU A 2 13.19 29.59 -48.02
C LEU A 2 12.97 28.21 -47.39
N GLN A 3 13.73 27.90 -46.34
CA GLN A 3 13.57 26.67 -45.56
C GLN A 3 12.47 26.91 -44.52
N LEU A 4 11.35 26.20 -44.66
CA LEU A 4 10.24 26.30 -43.70
C LEU A 4 10.65 25.65 -42.36
N PRO A 5 10.27 26.25 -41.21
CA PRO A 5 10.53 25.64 -39.92
C PRO A 5 9.71 24.35 -39.80
N ILE A 6 10.41 23.24 -39.55
CA ILE A 6 9.80 21.94 -39.28
C ILE A 6 9.12 22.04 -37.91
N TYR A 7 7.79 22.04 -37.89
CA TYR A 7 7.04 22.01 -36.64
C TYR A 7 7.19 20.63 -36.00
N GLN A 8 8.10 20.53 -35.04
CA GLN A 8 8.31 19.32 -34.26
C GLN A 8 7.14 19.22 -33.27
N SER A 9 6.14 18.40 -33.60
CA SER A 9 5.05 18.06 -32.69
C SER A 9 5.65 17.41 -31.45
N GLN A 10 5.81 18.18 -30.37
CA GLN A 10 6.17 17.65 -29.06
C GLN A 10 5.05 16.69 -28.66
N SER A 11 5.36 15.40 -28.75
CA SER A 11 4.47 14.32 -28.40
C SER A 11 3.97 14.54 -26.97
N ILE A 12 2.67 14.75 -26.85
CA ILE A 12 1.94 14.84 -25.58
C ILE A 12 2.39 13.67 -24.69
N ASN A 13 2.81 14.01 -23.46
CA ASN A 13 3.27 13.11 -22.40
C ASN A 13 2.59 11.74 -22.46
N ARG A 14 3.29 10.74 -22.99
CA ARG A 14 2.88 9.34 -22.83
C ARG A 14 3.18 8.98 -21.38
N PHE A 15 2.18 9.07 -20.52
CA PHE A 15 2.26 8.47 -19.19
C PHE A 15 2.55 6.98 -19.39
N SER A 16 3.78 6.57 -19.09
CA SER A 16 4.16 5.17 -19.13
C SER A 16 4.00 4.62 -17.70
N PRO A 17 3.07 3.68 -17.47
CA PRO A 17 2.90 3.09 -16.15
C PRO A 17 4.19 2.45 -15.63
N LEU A 18 5.05 1.98 -16.53
CA LEU A 18 6.33 1.37 -16.20
C LEU A 18 7.35 2.40 -15.68
N GLU A 19 7.47 3.60 -16.25
CA GLU A 19 8.35 4.64 -15.68
C GLU A 19 7.76 5.21 -14.40
N PHE A 20 6.43 5.33 -14.32
CA PHE A 20 5.76 5.75 -13.09
C PHE A 20 6.04 4.75 -11.97
N LEU A 21 5.82 3.45 -12.19
CA LEU A 21 6.14 2.39 -11.25
C LEU A 21 7.65 2.29 -10.98
N GLY A 22 8.49 2.52 -11.99
CA GLY A 22 9.94 2.59 -11.89
C GLY A 22 10.44 3.74 -11.02
N SER A 23 9.69 4.84 -10.91
CA SER A 23 10.04 5.91 -9.98
C SER A 23 9.94 5.48 -8.51
N PHE A 24 9.05 4.52 -8.20
CA PHE A 24 8.94 3.91 -6.86
C PHE A 24 10.01 2.83 -6.59
N ILE A 25 10.76 2.39 -7.61
CA ILE A 25 11.84 1.41 -7.46
C ILE A 25 13.08 2.04 -6.81
N ASN A 26 13.24 3.36 -6.90
CA ASN A 26 14.40 4.09 -6.40
C ASN A 26 14.31 4.53 -4.92
N PHE A 27 13.32 4.06 -4.15
CA PHE A 27 13.32 4.32 -2.71
C PHE A 27 14.42 3.52 -2.02
N THR A 28 15.12 4.15 -1.06
CA THR A 28 16.07 3.41 -0.22
C THR A 28 15.33 2.31 0.55
N PRO A 29 15.93 1.13 0.76
CA PRO A 29 15.28 0.03 1.48
C PRO A 29 14.70 0.46 2.84
N GLU A 30 15.37 1.38 3.53
CA GLU A 30 14.94 1.98 4.79
C GLU A 30 13.59 2.70 4.69
N LEU A 31 13.37 3.49 3.64
CA LEU A 31 12.10 4.20 3.41
C LEU A 31 10.96 3.23 3.11
N ILE A 32 11.24 2.13 2.40
CA ILE A 32 10.22 1.13 2.09
C ILE A 32 9.80 0.38 3.36
N TRP A 33 10.75 0.02 4.24
CA TRP A 33 10.45 -0.56 5.55
C TRP A 33 9.65 0.38 6.46
N LEU A 34 9.97 1.69 6.45
CA LEU A 34 9.17 2.69 7.16
C LEU A 34 7.72 2.74 6.65
N ALA A 35 7.52 2.64 5.33
CA ALA A 35 6.18 2.59 4.74
C ALA A 35 5.42 1.32 5.18
N VAL A 36 6.06 0.15 5.21
CA VAL A 36 5.45 -1.09 5.76
C VAL A 36 5.04 -0.88 7.21
N GLY A 37 5.92 -0.30 8.03
CA GLY A 37 5.64 0.00 9.44
C GLY A 37 4.42 0.91 9.62
N LEU A 38 4.31 1.97 8.81
CA LEU A 38 3.16 2.87 8.83
C LEU A 38 1.86 2.17 8.43
N VAL A 39 1.88 1.32 7.42
CA VAL A 39 0.71 0.53 6.99
C VAL A 39 0.31 -0.47 8.10
N GLY A 40 1.28 -1.13 8.73
CA GLY A 40 1.01 -2.02 9.86
C GLY A 40 0.36 -1.29 11.04
N LEU A 41 0.86 -0.10 11.38
CA LEU A 41 0.30 0.74 12.43
C LEU A 41 -1.14 1.17 12.09
N PHE A 42 -1.40 1.53 10.83
CA PHE A 42 -2.75 1.83 10.34
C PHE A 42 -3.70 0.65 10.55
N PHE A 43 -3.31 -0.58 10.17
CA PHE A 43 -4.16 -1.76 10.36
C PHE A 43 -4.46 -2.06 11.83
N ILE A 44 -3.49 -1.86 12.72
CA ILE A 44 -3.67 -2.02 14.16
C ILE A 44 -4.71 -1.01 14.68
N ILE A 45 -4.54 0.27 14.36
CA ILE A 45 -5.48 1.33 14.77
C ILE A 45 -6.89 1.03 14.25
N PHE A 46 -7.01 0.66 12.97
CA PHE A 46 -8.31 0.36 12.37
C PHE A 46 -9.00 -0.84 13.03
N SER A 47 -8.23 -1.90 13.33
CA SER A 47 -8.73 -3.08 14.05
C SER A 47 -9.24 -2.72 15.45
N PHE A 48 -8.57 -1.79 16.14
CA PHE A 48 -9.04 -1.26 17.42
C PHE A 48 -10.31 -0.43 17.29
N ILE A 49 -10.38 0.48 16.31
CA ILE A 49 -11.56 1.33 16.07
C ILE A 49 -12.78 0.45 15.78
N LEU A 50 -12.64 -0.54 14.89
CA LEU A 50 -13.74 -1.47 14.59
C LEU A 50 -14.11 -2.29 15.82
N SER A 51 -13.14 -2.84 16.55
CA SER A 51 -13.43 -3.58 17.78
C SER A 51 -14.18 -2.72 18.81
N TYR A 52 -13.80 -1.45 18.97
CA TYR A 52 -14.51 -0.51 19.83
C TYR A 52 -15.92 -0.20 19.30
N HIS A 53 -16.07 0.01 18.00
CA HIS A 53 -17.36 0.25 17.37
C HIS A 53 -18.33 -0.92 17.63
N TRP A 54 -17.88 -2.16 17.40
CA TRP A 54 -18.67 -3.36 17.69
C TRP A 54 -18.95 -3.53 19.18
N LYS A 55 -18.02 -3.13 20.07
CA LYS A 55 -18.29 -3.11 21.52
C LYS A 55 -19.39 -2.12 21.91
N LYS A 56 -19.47 -0.97 21.23
CA LYS A 56 -20.43 0.09 21.54
C LYS A 56 -21.80 -0.13 20.91
N PHE A 57 -21.85 -0.75 19.73
CA PHE A 57 -23.07 -0.88 18.92
C PHE A 57 -23.50 -2.33 18.65
N GLY A 58 -22.69 -3.33 19.01
CA GLY A 58 -23.00 -4.76 18.85
C GLY A 58 -23.74 -5.32 20.05
N LEU A 59 -24.82 -6.05 19.77
CA LEU A 59 -25.75 -6.59 20.76
C LEU A 59 -25.28 -7.91 21.43
N ASP A 60 -24.17 -8.50 20.97
CA ASP A 60 -23.69 -9.81 21.44
C ASP A 60 -22.15 -9.88 21.55
N THR A 61 -21.67 -10.20 22.76
CA THR A 61 -20.25 -10.35 23.12
C THR A 61 -19.54 -11.45 22.31
N PHE A 62 -20.27 -12.51 21.92
CA PHE A 62 -19.70 -13.61 21.14
C PHE A 62 -19.42 -13.19 19.69
N VAL A 63 -20.34 -12.42 19.10
CA VAL A 63 -20.16 -11.86 17.74
C VAL A 63 -19.01 -10.84 17.74
N MET A 64 -18.90 -10.03 18.80
CA MET A 64 -17.81 -9.07 18.97
C MET A 64 -16.43 -9.75 19.04
N ALA A 65 -16.28 -10.83 19.80
CA ALA A 65 -15.02 -11.56 19.92
C ALA A 65 -14.59 -12.15 18.55
N LYS A 66 -15.54 -12.73 17.81
CA LYS A 66 -15.28 -13.24 16.45
C LYS A 66 -14.88 -12.13 15.49
N ALA A 67 -15.58 -10.99 15.51
CA ALA A 67 -15.26 -9.85 14.65
C ALA A 67 -13.86 -9.29 14.94
N ALA A 68 -13.50 -9.13 16.22
CA ALA A 68 -12.17 -8.69 16.62
C ALA A 68 -11.09 -9.65 16.08
N VAL A 69 -11.25 -10.96 16.31
CA VAL A 69 -10.31 -11.97 15.79
C VAL A 69 -10.19 -11.86 14.27
N LEU A 70 -11.30 -11.76 13.54
CA LEU A 70 -11.27 -11.63 12.08
C LEU A 70 -10.50 -10.38 11.61
N TYR A 71 -10.73 -9.21 12.22
CA TYR A 71 -10.03 -7.99 11.81
C TYR A 71 -8.53 -8.06 12.07
N PHE A 72 -8.12 -8.58 13.22
CA PHE A 72 -6.70 -8.77 13.53
C PHE A 72 -6.07 -9.84 12.64
N SER A 73 -6.77 -10.93 12.35
CA SER A 73 -6.29 -11.97 11.43
C SER A 73 -6.10 -11.44 10.01
N VAL A 74 -7.08 -10.73 9.46
CA VAL A 74 -6.98 -10.15 8.11
C VAL A 74 -5.82 -9.14 8.04
N SER A 75 -5.69 -8.29 9.05
CA SER A 75 -4.58 -7.34 9.17
C SER A 75 -3.23 -8.03 9.21
N ALA A 76 -3.10 -9.11 9.99
CA ALA A 76 -1.86 -9.87 10.09
C ALA A 76 -1.49 -10.58 8.78
N ILE A 77 -2.48 -11.15 8.08
CA ILE A 77 -2.26 -11.79 6.78
C ILE A 77 -1.78 -10.75 5.76
N LEU A 78 -2.46 -9.60 5.66
CA LEU A 78 -2.09 -8.52 4.75
C LEU A 78 -0.69 -7.96 5.03
N LEU A 79 -0.36 -7.76 6.32
CA LEU A 79 0.96 -7.29 6.71
C LEU A 79 2.04 -8.34 6.43
N GLY A 80 1.74 -9.62 6.68
CA GLY A 80 2.63 -10.74 6.41
C GLY A 80 2.92 -10.90 4.92
N THR A 81 1.89 -10.87 4.07
CA THR A 81 2.07 -10.96 2.61
C THR A 81 2.84 -9.76 2.08
N MET A 82 2.53 -8.54 2.53
CA MET A 82 3.27 -7.33 2.17
C MET A 82 4.76 -7.43 2.56
N THR A 83 5.04 -7.93 3.76
CA THR A 83 6.40 -8.11 4.26
C THR A 83 7.17 -9.15 3.44
N ILE A 84 6.55 -10.31 3.16
CA ILE A 84 7.15 -11.35 2.32
C ILE A 84 7.41 -10.81 0.91
N SER A 85 6.44 -10.11 0.31
CA SER A 85 6.62 -9.49 -1.01
C SER A 85 7.75 -8.48 -1.02
N LEU A 86 7.88 -7.66 0.03
CA LEU A 86 8.99 -6.72 0.16
C LEU A 86 10.33 -7.43 0.27
N VAL A 87 10.43 -8.47 1.10
CA VAL A 87 11.67 -9.26 1.25
C VAL A 87 12.05 -9.90 -0.08
N VAL A 88 11.11 -10.49 -0.81
CA VAL A 88 11.36 -11.06 -2.15
C VAL A 88 11.85 -9.97 -3.10
N TYR A 89 11.20 -8.80 -3.12
CA TYR A 89 11.60 -7.67 -3.94
C TYR A 89 13.04 -7.20 -3.63
N LEU A 90 13.37 -6.99 -2.35
CA LEU A 90 14.70 -6.54 -1.93
C LEU A 90 15.81 -7.55 -2.23
N ASN A 91 15.51 -8.86 -2.21
CA ASN A 91 16.46 -9.91 -2.61
C ASN A 91 16.58 -10.08 -4.13
N SER A 92 15.68 -9.48 -4.91
CA SER A 92 15.67 -9.53 -6.38
C SER A 92 16.31 -8.31 -7.05
N LEU A 93 16.60 -7.26 -6.27
CA LEU A 93 17.39 -6.09 -6.67
C LEU A 93 18.89 -6.42 -6.66
#